data_AF-A0A7W3NRW8-F1
#
_entry.id   AF-A0A7W3NRW8-F1
#
_cell.length_a   1.000
_cell.length_b   1.000
_cell.length_c   1.000
_cell.angle_alpha   90.00
_cell.angle_beta   90.00
_cell.angle_gamma   90.00
#
_symmetry.space_group_name_H-M   'P 1'
#
loop_
_entity.id
_entity.type
_entity.pdbx_description
1 polymer ?
#
loop_
_entity_poly.entity_id
_entity_poly.type
_entity_poly.pdbx_seq_one_letter_code
_entity_poly.pdbx_strand_id
1 'polypeptide(L)'
;MEVEMKKTPEQIVSDNMWGSSALFCVAAFAAFVIVGGESAVRVGWILYFAGWVPPICMAVWCAVRRRSPGVGGAFAFTILPLFGLLYWFLHG
;
A
#
# COMPACT_ATOMS: atom_id res chain seq x y z
N MET A 1 13.81 19.63 25.82
CA MET A 1 14.63 18.64 25.09
C MET A 1 13.76 17.43 24.86
N GLU A 2 13.17 17.31 23.67
CA GLU A 2 12.57 16.04 23.26
C GLU A 2 13.72 15.06 23.03
N VAL A 3 13.76 13.99 23.81
CA VAL A 3 14.70 12.90 23.56
C VAL A 3 14.13 12.15 22.35
N GLU A 4 14.74 12.35 21.19
CA GLU A 4 14.35 11.64 19.96
C GLU A 4 14.55 10.14 20.16
N MET A 5 13.47 9.41 20.39
CA MET A 5 13.51 7.96 20.55
C MET A 5 13.72 7.30 19.19
N LYS A 6 14.88 6.66 19.02
CA LYS A 6 15.20 5.89 17.81
C LYS A 6 14.21 4.74 17.63
N LYS A 7 13.56 4.68 16.46
CA LYS A 7 12.64 3.57 16.12
C LYS A 7 13.36 2.23 16.20
N THR A 8 12.67 1.21 16.72
CA THR A 8 13.18 -0.16 16.72
C THR A 8 13.19 -0.74 15.32
N PRO A 9 14.03 -1.75 15.01
CA PRO A 9 14.01 -2.43 13.72
C PRO A 9 12.63 -2.98 13.36
N GLU A 10 11.89 -3.53 14.34
CA GLU A 10 10.51 -4.02 14.11
C GLU A 10 9.56 -2.90 13.68
N GLN A 11 9.67 -1.71 14.30
CA GLN A 11 8.85 -0.56 13.93
C GLN A 11 9.16 -0.08 12.51
N ILE A 12 10.44 -0.04 12.13
CA ILE A 12 10.86 0.35 10.78
C ILE A 12 10.30 -0.63 9.74
N VAL A 13 10.42 -1.93 9.98
CA VAL A 13 9.90 -2.95 9.07
C VAL A 13 8.38 -2.84 8.97
N SER A 14 7.67 -2.68 10.08
CA SER A 14 6.22 -2.50 10.09
C SER A 14 5.80 -1.26 9.29
N ASP A 15 6.44 -0.11 9.54
CA ASP A 15 6.15 1.13 8.84
C ASP A 15 6.38 1.01 7.33
N ASN A 16 7.47 0.37 6.92
CA ASN A 16 7.79 0.14 5.51
C ASN A 16 6.79 -0.83 4.86
N MET A 17 6.37 -1.88 5.56
CA MET A 17 5.38 -2.83 5.05
C MET A 17 4.04 -2.13 4.81
N TRP A 18 3.55 -1.35 5.77
CA TRP A 18 2.31 -0.58 5.61
C TRP A 18 2.44 0.53 4.55
N GLY A 19 3.56 1.25 4.53
CA GLY A 19 3.82 2.35 3.60
C GLY A 19 4.04 1.89 2.15
N SER A 20 4.50 0.66 1.95
CA SER A 20 4.76 0.11 0.60
C SER A 20 3.53 0.13 -0.31
N SER A 21 2.31 0.05 0.24
CA SER A 21 1.06 0.17 -0.53
C SER A 21 0.99 1.48 -1.31
N ALA A 22 1.52 2.58 -0.76
CA ALA A 22 1.57 3.86 -1.47
C ALA A 22 2.50 3.81 -2.68
N LEU A 23 3.65 3.13 -2.56
CA LEU A 23 4.59 2.96 -3.68
C LEU A 23 3.94 2.18 -4.84
N PHE A 24 3.20 1.12 -4.52
CA PHE A 24 2.45 0.37 -5.53
C PHE A 24 1.33 1.20 -6.17
N CYS A 25 0.63 2.04 -5.40
CA CYS A 25 -0.33 3.00 -5.96
C CYS A 25 0.38 3.98 -6.91
N VAL A 26 1.51 4.57 -6.53
CA VAL A 26 2.25 5.48 -7.42
C VAL A 26 2.72 4.77 -8.69
N ALA A 27 3.21 3.54 -8.58
CA ALA A 27 3.62 2.74 -9.74
C ALA A 27 2.44 2.42 -10.66
N ALA A 28 1.29 2.03 -10.10
CA ALA A 28 0.07 1.80 -10.86
C ALA A 28 -0.41 3.08 -11.54
N PHE A 29 -0.40 4.22 -10.85
CA PHE A 29 -0.73 5.53 -11.43
C PHE A 29 0.14 5.85 -12.65
N ALA A 30 1.45 5.61 -12.57
CA ALA A 30 2.34 5.82 -13.71
C ALA A 30 1.95 4.94 -14.92
N ALA A 31 1.59 3.68 -14.69
CA ALA A 31 1.13 2.79 -15.75
C ALA A 31 -0.20 3.25 -16.38
N PHE A 32 -1.19 3.61 -15.54
CA PHE A 32 -2.51 4.06 -16.00
C PHE A 32 -2.48 5.41 -16.71
N VAL A 33 -1.79 6.40 -16.13
CA VAL A 33 -1.94 7.81 -16.51
C VAL A 33 -0.77 8.33 -17.35
N ILE A 34 0.47 7.87 -17.09
CA ILE A 34 1.66 8.40 -17.77
C ILE A 34 1.95 7.59 -19.03
N VAL A 35 1.97 6.26 -18.94
CA VAL A 35 2.27 5.39 -20.08
C VAL A 35 1.05 5.25 -20.99
N GLY A 36 -0.10 4.87 -20.42
CA GLY A 36 -1.34 4.69 -21.17
C GLY A 36 -1.30 3.53 -22.18
N GLY A 37 -2.47 3.21 -22.74
CA GLY A 37 -2.65 2.09 -23.68
C GLY A 37 -2.99 0.77 -22.99
N GLU A 38 -3.49 -0.18 -23.79
CA GLU A 38 -4.11 -1.42 -23.29
C GLU A 38 -3.16 -2.30 -22.47
N SER A 39 -1.90 -2.43 -22.92
CA SER A 39 -0.87 -3.18 -22.19
C SER A 39 -0.49 -2.50 -20.86
N ALA A 40 -0.41 -1.16 -20.84
CA ALA A 40 -0.07 -0.41 -19.64
C ALA A 40 -1.21 -0.45 -18.60
N VAL A 41 -2.47 -0.41 -19.04
CA VAL A 41 -3.66 -0.62 -18.18
C VAL A 41 -3.57 -1.98 -17.49
N ARG A 42 -3.23 -3.05 -18.23
CA ARG A 42 -3.06 -4.38 -17.64
C ARG A 42 -1.94 -4.41 -16.58
N VAL A 43 -0.81 -3.78 -16.88
CA VAL A 43 0.32 -3.67 -15.92
C VAL A 43 -0.08 -2.83 -14.70
N GLY A 44 -0.83 -1.75 -14.88
CA GLY A 44 -1.34 -0.91 -13.80
C GLY A 44 -2.21 -1.71 -12.83
N TRP A 45 -3.10 -2.56 -13.34
CA TRP A 45 -3.91 -3.45 -12.50
C TRP A 45 -3.05 -4.48 -11.75
N ILE A 46 -2.05 -5.08 -12.41
CA ILE A 46 -1.12 -6.01 -11.76
C ILE A 46 -0.38 -5.31 -10.60
N LEU A 47 0.16 -4.11 -10.84
CA LEU A 47 0.87 -3.33 -9.83
C LEU A 47 -0.06 -2.93 -8.68
N TYR A 48 -1.28 -2.53 -8.99
CA TYR A 48 -2.30 -2.20 -7.98
C TYR A 48 -2.62 -3.41 -7.10
N PHE A 49 -2.89 -4.58 -7.67
CA PHE A 49 -3.16 -5.80 -6.89
C PHE A 49 -1.94 -6.27 -6.09
N ALA A 50 -0.72 -6.11 -6.62
CA ALA A 50 0.50 -6.38 -5.87
C ALA A 50 0.62 -5.50 -4.61
N GLY A 51 0.12 -4.26 -4.65
CA GLY A 51 0.08 -3.34 -3.51
C GLY A 51 -0.75 -3.81 -2.33
N TRP A 52 -1.67 -4.77 -2.52
CA TRP A 52 -2.45 -5.39 -1.45
C TRP A 52 -1.67 -6.46 -0.66
N VAL A 53 -0.60 -7.04 -1.23
CA VAL A 53 0.13 -8.14 -0.60
C VAL A 53 0.74 -7.72 0.75
N PRO A 54 1.49 -6.61 0.86
CA PRO A 54 2.07 -6.20 2.14
C PRO A 54 1.06 -5.94 3.28
N PRO A 55 -0.02 -5.15 3.10
CA PRO A 55 -0.96 -4.89 4.17
C PRO A 55 -1.81 -6.10 4.55
N ILE A 56 -2.13 -7.00 3.60
CA ILE A 56 -2.81 -8.27 3.93
C ILE A 56 -1.89 -9.15 4.77
N CYS A 57 -0.63 -9.34 4.37
CA CYS A 57 0.35 -10.09 5.14
C CYS A 57 0.53 -9.52 6.56
N MET A 58 0.63 -8.19 6.67
CA MET A 58 0.73 -7.52 7.96
C MET A 58 -0.55 -7.61 8.79
N ALA A 59 -1.74 -7.53 8.18
CA ALA A 59 -3.00 -7.70 8.88
C ALA A 59 -3.13 -9.12 9.47
N VAL A 60 -2.76 -10.14 8.69
CA VAL A 60 -2.70 -11.54 9.15
C VAL A 60 -1.70 -11.67 10.29
N TRP A 61 -0.50 -11.09 10.15
CA TRP A 61 0.51 -11.10 11.21
C TRP A 61 0.02 -10.43 12.50
N CYS A 62 -0.60 -9.26 12.40
CA CYS A 62 -1.22 -8.54 13.52
C CYS A 62 -2.31 -9.38 14.17
N ALA A 63 -3.17 -10.05 13.39
CA ALA A 63 -4.22 -10.92 13.90
C ALA A 63 -3.64 -12.13 14.67
N VAL A 64 -2.63 -12.81 14.10
CA VAL A 64 -1.95 -13.96 14.73
C VAL A 64 -1.26 -13.54 16.03
N ARG A 65 -0.58 -12.38 16.04
CA ARG A 65 0.12 -11.87 17.23
C ARG A 65 -0.76 -11.06 18.18
N ARG A 66 -2.07 -10.95 17.90
CA ARG A 66 -3.02 -10.11 18.65
C ARG A 66 -2.51 -8.67 18.86
N ARG A 67 -1.83 -8.11 17.86
CA ARG A 67 -1.34 -6.72 17.84
C ARG A 67 -2.30 -5.86 17.03
N SER A 68 -2.42 -4.58 17.41
CA SER A 68 -3.17 -3.61 16.61
C SER A 68 -2.37 -3.18 15.37
N PRO A 69 -2.99 -3.10 14.18
CA PRO A 69 -2.35 -2.59 12.97
C PRO A 69 -2.10 -1.08 12.98
N GLY A 70 -2.72 -0.35 13.92
CA GLY A 70 -2.48 1.07 14.16
C GLY A 70 -2.72 1.97 12.94
N VAL A 71 -2.00 3.10 12.90
CA VAL A 71 -2.12 4.10 11.82
C VAL A 71 -1.67 3.54 10.47
N GLY A 72 -0.63 2.70 10.45
CA GLY A 72 -0.13 2.08 9.22
C GLY A 72 -1.19 1.23 8.52
N GLY A 73 -1.92 0.40 9.27
CA GLY A 73 -3.03 -0.37 8.74
C GLY A 73 -4.16 0.51 8.23
N ALA A 74 -4.59 1.50 9.02
CA ALA A 74 -5.64 2.43 8.60
C ALA A 74 -5.26 3.15 7.30
N PHE A 75 -4.01 3.60 7.19
CA PHE A 75 -3.48 4.22 5.98
C PHE A 75 -3.56 3.28 4.77
N ALA A 76 -2.99 2.07 4.87
CA ALA A 76 -2.93 1.14 3.75
C ALA A 76 -4.33 0.68 3.29
N PHE A 77 -5.20 0.33 4.24
CA PHE A 77 -6.58 -0.09 3.94
C PHE A 77 -7.51 1.06 3.53
N THR A 78 -7.06 2.32 3.62
CA THR A 78 -7.80 3.47 3.08
C THR A 78 -7.28 3.85 1.69
N ILE A 79 -5.96 3.96 1.53
CA ILE A 79 -5.37 4.43 0.27
C ILE A 79 -5.59 3.44 -0.87
N LEU A 80 -5.49 2.12 -0.61
CA LEU A 80 -5.68 1.11 -1.65
C LEU A 80 -7.10 1.13 -2.23
N PRO A 81 -8.20 1.06 -1.44
CA PRO A 81 -9.54 1.19 -2.00
C PRO A 81 -9.77 2.51 -2.73
N LEU A 82 -9.29 3.64 -2.19
CA LEU A 82 -9.47 4.94 -2.84
C LEU A 82 -8.83 4.97 -4.23
N PHE A 83 -7.57 4.52 -4.34
CA PHE A 83 -6.89 4.46 -5.63
C PHE A 83 -7.46 3.38 -6.54
N GLY A 84 -7.90 2.24 -6.00
CA GLY A 84 -8.59 1.20 -6.77
C GLY A 84 -9.87 1.71 -7.42
N LEU A 85 -10.68 2.46 -6.67
CA LEU A 85 -11.88 3.11 -7.19
C LEU A 85 -11.52 4.15 -8.25
N LEU A 86 -10.49 4.97 -8.01
CA LEU A 86 -10.02 5.95 -8.99
C LEU A 86 -9.60 5.28 -10.30
N TYR A 87 -8.79 4.22 -10.25
CA TYR A 87 -8.34 3.49 -11.44
C TYR A 87 -9.50 2.80 -12.15
N TRP A 88 -10.46 2.28 -11.39
CA TRP A 88 -11.67 1.70 -11.94
C TRP A 88 -12.49 2.72 -12.72
N PHE A 89 -12.67 3.94 -12.20
CA PHE A 89 -13.38 4.99 -12.93
C PHE A 89 -12.65 5.49 -14.18
N LEU A 90 -11.32 5.37 -14.23
CA LEU A 90 -10.51 5.81 -15.37
C LEU A 90 -10.33 4.72 -16.44
N HIS A 91 -10.27 3.45 -16.03
CA HIS A 91 -9.79 2.34 -16.87
C HIS A 91 -10.48 0.98 -16.58
N GLY A 92 -11.62 0.98 -15.89
CA GLY A 92 -12.46 -0.19 -15.62
C GLY A 92 -13.57 -0.40 -16.62
#